data_AF-A0A3D0WCG8-F1
#
_entry.id   AF-A0A3D0WCG8-F1
#
_cell.length_a   1.000
_cell.length_b   1.000
_cell.length_c   1.000
_cell.angle_alpha   90.00
_cell.angle_beta   90.00
_cell.angle_gamma   90.00
#
_symmetry.space_group_name_H-M   'P 1'
#
loop_
_entity.id
_entity.type
_entity.pdbx_description
1 polymer ?
#
loop_
_entity_poly.entity_id
_entity_poly.type
_entity_poly.pdbx_seq_one_letter_code
_entity_poly.pdbx_strand_id
1 'polypeptide(L)'
;MPLTLSADEWDIVRLSLLVGGVAIAATLPIAFGLAYILARGRFPGRVLLDGIVHLPLVLPPVVTGWLLLIAFAPSGVLGGPLERWFGASVLFRWTGAAIA
;
A
#
# COMPACT_ATOMS: atom_id res chain seq x y z
N MET A 1 -27.36 -23.59 -8.03
CA MET A 1 -26.34 -22.61 -8.45
C MET A 1 -25.23 -23.36 -9.15
N PRO A 2 -24.77 -22.94 -10.34
CA PRO A 2 -23.60 -23.57 -10.96
C PRO A 2 -22.40 -23.42 -10.00
N LEU A 3 -21.69 -24.51 -9.75
CA LEU A 3 -20.51 -24.55 -8.87
C LEU A 3 -19.24 -23.99 -9.56
N THR A 4 -19.38 -23.43 -10.75
CA THR A 4 -18.30 -22.95 -11.61
C THR A 4 -18.38 -21.44 -11.74
N LEU A 5 -17.31 -20.75 -11.36
CA LEU A 5 -17.14 -19.31 -11.60
C LEU A 5 -17.14 -19.03 -13.11
N SER A 6 -17.73 -17.91 -13.50
CA SER A 6 -17.62 -17.32 -14.83
C SER A 6 -16.19 -16.84 -15.11
N ALA A 7 -15.89 -16.55 -16.38
CA ALA A 7 -14.58 -16.02 -16.78
C ALA A 7 -14.27 -14.68 -16.08
N ASP A 8 -15.25 -13.79 -15.98
CA ASP A 8 -15.08 -12.48 -15.34
C ASP A 8 -14.80 -12.60 -13.83
N GLU A 9 -15.47 -13.54 -13.15
CA GLU A 9 -15.22 -13.81 -11.73
C GLU A 9 -13.80 -14.36 -11.49
N TRP A 10 -13.29 -15.19 -12.40
CA TRP A 10 -11.91 -15.67 -12.34
C TRP A 10 -10.89 -14.54 -12.52
N ASP A 11 -11.16 -13.57 -13.40
CA ASP A 11 -10.29 -12.41 -13.59
C ASP A 11 -10.23 -11.53 -12.34
N ILE A 12 -11.37 -11.35 -11.64
CA ILE A 12 -11.42 -10.63 -10.36
C ILE A 12 -10.59 -11.34 -9.29
N VAL A 13 -10.72 -12.67 -9.18
CA VAL A 13 -9.94 -13.48 -8.24
C VAL A 13 -8.45 -13.36 -8.55
N ARG A 14 -8.07 -13.50 -9.82
CA ARG A 14 -6.67 -13.38 -10.26
C ARG A 14 -6.11 -11.99 -9.93
N LEU A 15 -6.87 -10.92 -10.19
CA LEU A 15 -6.44 -9.56 -9.89
C LEU A 15 -6.27 -9.34 -8.38
N SER A 16 -7.20 -9.84 -7.57
CA SER A 16 -7.14 -9.74 -6.11
C SER A 16 -5.94 -10.47 -5.53
N LEU A 17 -5.66 -11.68 -6.03
CA LEU A 17 -4.48 -12.46 -5.64
C LEU A 17 -3.18 -11.78 -6.06
N LEU A 18 -3.15 -11.20 -7.27
CA LEU A 18 -1.98 -10.46 -7.76
C LEU A 18 -1.71 -9.23 -6.90
N VAL A 19 -2.73 -8.40 -6.64
CA VAL A 19 -2.61 -7.19 -5.82
C VAL A 19 -2.17 -7.55 -4.40
N GLY A 20 -2.87 -8.47 -3.74
CA GLY A 20 -2.54 -8.89 -2.38
C GLY A 20 -1.17 -9.57 -2.27
N GLY A 21 -0.83 -10.41 -3.24
CA GLY A 21 0.47 -11.09 -3.28
C GLY A 21 1.63 -10.10 -3.45
N VAL A 22 1.51 -9.13 -4.35
CA VAL A 22 2.51 -8.08 -4.55
C VAL A 22 2.61 -7.18 -3.31
N ALA A 23 1.48 -6.77 -2.73
CA ALA A 23 1.45 -5.95 -1.52
C ALA A 23 2.18 -6.65 -0.35
N ILE A 24 1.89 -7.93 -0.11
CA ILE A 24 2.55 -8.72 0.94
C ILE A 24 4.04 -8.85 0.65
N ALA A 25 4.41 -9.28 -0.56
CA ALA A 25 5.82 -9.50 -0.91
C ALA A 25 6.66 -8.22 -0.79
N ALA A 26 6.12 -7.07 -1.20
CA ALA A 26 6.80 -5.78 -1.13
C ALA A 26 6.88 -5.23 0.30
N THR A 27 5.83 -5.40 1.10
CA THR A 27 5.77 -4.82 2.45
C THR A 27 6.43 -5.70 3.52
N LEU A 28 6.47 -7.02 3.34
CA LEU A 28 6.94 -7.96 4.35
C LEU A 28 8.37 -7.68 4.86
N PRO A 29 9.39 -7.42 4.01
CA PRO A 29 10.73 -7.12 4.48
C PRO A 29 10.79 -5.81 5.30
N ILE A 30 10.04 -4.80 4.87
CA ILE A 30 9.98 -3.48 5.52
C ILE A 30 9.27 -3.61 6.86
N ALA A 31 8.11 -4.27 6.89
CA ALA A 31 7.33 -4.52 8.10
C ALA A 31 8.13 -5.31 9.13
N PHE A 32 8.85 -6.36 8.70
CA PHE A 32 9.71 -7.14 9.59
C PHE A 32 10.87 -6.31 10.15
N GLY A 33 11.53 -5.50 9.31
CA GLY A 33 12.59 -4.60 9.74
C GLY A 33 12.12 -3.57 10.76
N LEU A 34 10.98 -2.92 10.50
CA LEU A 34 10.36 -1.96 11.41
C LEU A 34 9.95 -2.62 12.72
N ALA A 35 9.31 -3.80 12.66
CA ALA A 35 8.92 -4.56 13.84
C ALA A 35 10.15 -4.94 14.70
N TYR A 36 11.24 -5.38 14.07
CA TYR A 36 12.48 -5.71 14.77
C TYR A 36 13.08 -4.47 15.48
N ILE A 37 13.16 -3.34 14.76
CA ILE A 37 13.66 -2.07 15.31
C ILE A 37 12.79 -1.59 16.47
N LEU A 38 11.46 -1.63 16.36
CA LEU A 38 10.54 -1.19 17.40
C LEU A 38 10.50 -2.13 18.60
N ALA A 39 10.70 -3.43 18.39
CA ALA A 39 10.72 -4.44 19.45
C ALA A 39 12.03 -4.42 20.26
N ARG A 40 13.17 -4.15 19.61
CA ARG A 40 14.51 -4.24 20.25
C ARG A 40 15.18 -2.89 20.49
N GLY A 41 14.83 -1.86 19.73
CA GLY A 41 15.47 -0.56 19.77
C GLY A 41 15.08 0.29 20.99
N ARG A 42 16.06 1.02 21.54
CA ARG A 42 15.85 2.06 22.55
C ARG A 42 16.45 3.36 22.02
N PHE A 43 15.64 4.16 21.33
CA PHE A 43 16.06 5.41 20.69
C PHE A 43 14.99 6.50 20.89
N PRO A 44 15.37 7.79 20.89
CA PRO A 44 14.46 8.89 21.28
C PRO A 44 13.24 9.07 20.36
N GLY A 45 13.29 8.62 19.10
CA GLY A 45 12.18 8.72 18.14
C GLY A 45 11.22 7.52 18.12
N ARG A 46 11.37 6.55 19.04
CA ARG A 46 10.63 5.28 19.00
C ARG A 46 9.11 5.46 19.02
N VAL A 47 8.61 6.36 19.88
CA VAL A 47 7.16 6.61 20.02
C VAL A 47 6.58 7.22 18.74
N LEU A 48 7.32 8.11 18.08
CA LEU A 48 6.89 8.71 16.82
C LEU A 48 6.83 7.66 15.71
N LEU A 49 7.86 6.83 15.59
CA LEU A 49 7.89 5.75 14.59
C LEU A 49 6.75 4.75 14.83
N ASP A 50 6.54 4.34 16.08
CA ASP A 50 5.45 3.45 16.47
C ASP A 50 4.07 4.06 16.10
N GLY A 51 3.87 5.34 16.39
CA GLY A 51 2.66 6.07 16.01
C GLY A 51 2.44 6.12 14.50
N ILE A 52 3.48 6.41 13.71
CA ILE A 52 3.40 6.45 12.23
C ILE A 52 3.02 5.08 11.66
N VAL A 53 3.63 4.00 12.17
CA VAL A 53 3.35 2.63 11.70
C VAL A 53 1.91 2.21 12.00
N HIS A 54 1.36 2.61 13.15
CA HIS A 54 -0.01 2.29 13.53
C HIS A 54 -1.06 3.27 12.99
N LEU A 55 -0.64 4.43 12.47
CA LEU A 55 -1.53 5.49 11.99
C LEU A 55 -2.56 5.00 10.96
N PRO A 56 -2.21 4.20 9.94
CA PRO A 56 -3.18 3.73 8.95
C PRO A 56 -4.27 2.82 9.52
N LEU A 57 -3.98 2.12 10.64
CA LEU A 57 -4.92 1.21 11.31
C LEU A 57 -5.95 1.97 12.17
N VAL A 58 -5.59 3.13 12.71
CA VAL A 58 -6.48 3.96 13.52
C VAL A 58 -7.29 4.95 12.68
N LEU A 59 -6.77 5.33 11.50
CA LEU A 59 -7.49 6.20 10.57
C LEU A 59 -8.63 5.43 9.87
N PRO A 60 -9.77 6.09 9.59
CA PRO A 60 -10.77 5.50 8.71
C PRO A 60 -10.14 5.17 7.35
N PRO A 61 -10.48 4.02 6.72
CA PRO A 61 -9.86 3.58 5.47
C PRO A 61 -10.04 4.57 4.33
N VAL A 62 -11.16 5.31 4.33
CA VAL A 62 -11.44 6.37 3.36
C VAL A 62 -10.42 7.51 3.46
N VAL A 63 -10.00 7.88 4.68
CA VAL A 63 -9.00 8.93 4.91
C VAL A 63 -7.64 8.48 4.40
N THR A 64 -7.25 7.24 4.70
CA THR A 64 -6.00 6.65 4.20
C THR A 64 -5.98 6.64 2.66
N GLY A 65 -7.06 6.20 2.02
CA GLY A 65 -7.20 6.25 0.57
C GLY A 65 -7.10 7.66 -0.01
N TRP A 66 -7.74 8.65 0.61
CA TRP A 66 -7.67 10.04 0.16
C TRP A 66 -6.26 10.64 0.28
N LEU A 67 -5.54 10.34 1.36
CA LEU A 67 -4.14 10.77 1.52
C LEU A 67 -3.25 10.17 0.43
N LEU A 68 -3.45 8.90 0.08
CA LEU A 68 -2.74 8.26 -1.03
C LEU A 68 -3.07 8.94 -2.37
N LEU A 69 -4.34 9.25 -2.63
CA LEU A 69 -4.73 9.97 -3.85
C LEU A 69 -4.03 11.33 -3.97
N ILE A 70 -3.93 12.09 -2.87
CA ILE A 70 -3.23 13.38 -2.87
C ILE A 70 -1.72 13.19 -3.02
N ALA A 71 -1.13 12.22 -2.32
CA ALA A 71 0.30 11.98 -2.38
C ALA A 71 0.76 11.54 -3.79
N PHE A 72 -0.03 10.69 -4.44
CA PHE A 72 0.25 10.14 -5.78
C PHE A 72 -0.40 10.93 -6.94
N ALA A 73 -1.08 12.04 -6.68
CA ALA A 73 -1.50 12.98 -7.71
C ALA A 73 -0.29 13.50 -8.51
N PRO A 74 -0.45 13.92 -9.78
CA PRO A 74 0.65 14.48 -10.57
C PRO A 74 1.31 15.69 -9.89
N SER A 75 0.53 16.49 -9.15
CA SER A 75 1.03 17.61 -8.33
C SER A 75 1.46 17.20 -6.91
N GLY A 76 1.34 15.91 -6.58
CA GLY A 76 1.60 15.35 -5.26
C GLY A 76 3.09 15.08 -5.01
N VAL A 77 3.44 14.91 -3.73
CA VAL A 77 4.82 14.73 -3.28
C VAL A 77 5.44 13.41 -3.75
N LEU A 78 4.63 12.40 -4.10
CA LEU A 78 5.09 11.12 -4.65
C LEU A 78 4.79 10.98 -6.14
N GLY A 79 3.63 11.44 -6.60
CA GLY A 79 3.20 11.29 -8.00
C GLY A 79 4.06 12.08 -8.99
N GLY A 80 4.37 13.35 -8.68
CA GLY A 80 5.19 14.19 -9.56
C GLY A 80 6.61 13.66 -9.78
N PRO A 81 7.36 13.22 -8.74
CA PRO A 81 8.64 12.53 -8.91
C PRO A 81 8.51 11.20 -9.67
N LEU A 82 7.49 10.40 -9.38
CA LEU A 82 7.27 9.11 -10.03
C LEU A 82 7.10 9.25 -11.55
N GLU A 83 6.29 10.22 -11.97
CA GLU A 83 6.05 10.50 -13.39
C GLU A 83 7.31 11.05 -14.07
N ARG A 84 8.05 11.96 -13.43
CA ARG A 84 9.27 12.55 -14.00
C ARG A 84 10.42 11.55 -14.15
N TRP A 85 10.60 10.64 -13.20
CA TRP A 85 11.75 9.73 -13.20
C TRP A 85 11.47 8.42 -13.93
N PHE A 86 10.25 7.92 -13.85
CA PHE A 86 9.89 6.60 -14.38
C PHE A 86 8.83 6.65 -15.50
N GLY A 87 8.26 7.82 -15.80
CA GLY A 87 7.16 7.94 -16.76
C GLY A 87 5.91 7.17 -16.34
N ALA A 88 5.76 6.89 -15.05
CA ALA A 88 4.73 6.00 -14.52
C ALA A 88 3.77 6.74 -13.59
N SER A 89 2.50 6.32 -13.59
CA SER A 89 1.47 6.75 -12.65
C SER A 89 0.78 5.52 -12.06
N VAL A 90 0.49 5.55 -10.76
CA VAL A 90 -0.16 4.46 -10.03
C VAL A 90 -1.64 4.71 -9.76
N LEU A 91 -2.13 5.93 -10.02
CA LEU A 91 -3.53 6.28 -9.80
C LEU A 91 -4.45 5.46 -10.70
N PHE A 92 -5.51 4.91 -10.11
CA PHE A 92 -6.52 4.09 -10.79
C PHE A 92 -5.95 2.87 -11.53
N ARG A 93 -4.82 2.33 -11.04
CA ARG A 93 -4.19 1.10 -11.55
C ARG A 93 -4.08 0.06 -10.44
N TRP A 94 -3.94 -1.21 -10.84
CA TRP A 94 -3.70 -2.31 -9.91
C TRP A 94 -2.43 -2.09 -9.06
N THR A 95 -1.41 -1.42 -9.62
CA THR A 95 -0.19 -1.08 -8.88
C THR A 95 -0.46 -0.09 -7.75
N GLY A 96 -1.41 0.83 -7.93
CA GLY A 96 -1.87 1.70 -6.85
C GLY A 96 -2.66 0.93 -5.80
N ALA A 97 -3.50 -0.02 -6.22
CA ALA A 97 -4.20 -0.91 -5.29
C ALA A 97 -3.23 -1.80 -4.48
N ALA A 98 -2.05 -2.13 -5.01
CA ALA A 98 -1.03 -2.87 -4.28
C ALA A 98 -0.22 -2.00 -3.29
N ILE A 99 -0.26 -0.67 -3.44
CA ILE A 99 0.36 0.29 -2.53
C ILE A 99 -0.58 0.64 -1.36
N ALA A 100 -1.89 0.68 -1.63
CA ALA A 100 -2.93 1.04 -0.67
C ALA A 100 -3.17 -0.03 0.38
#